data_AF-A0A9E4HSV5-F1
#
_entry.id   AF-A0A9E4HSV5-F1
#
_cell.length_a   1.000
_cell.length_b   1.000
_cell.length_c   1.000
_cell.angle_alpha   90.00
_cell.angle_beta   90.00
_cell.angle_gamma   90.00
#
_symmetry.space_group_name_H-M   'P 1'
#
loop_
_entity.id
_entity.type
_entity.pdbx_description
1 polymer ?
#
loop_
_entity_poly.entity_id
_entity_poly.type
_entity_poly.pdbx_seq_one_letter_code
_entity_poly.pdbx_strand_id
1 'polypeptide(L)'
;MTEENDLAAASAEAEAAPAETVEETAPEAVDRKPMPPIESRFLYVGVASKRAKQLRRGALPRLRELAPDPETGERPDPRSKLERVAMREVDGGLIVYEVPDPKPAGGDGA
;
A
#
# COMPACT_ATOMS: atom_id res chain seq x y z
N MET A 1 -46.18 57.94 -14.02
CA MET A 1 -45.88 56.95 -12.97
C MET A 1 -44.46 56.51 -13.22
N THR A 2 -43.57 57.00 -12.34
CA THR A 2 -42.24 56.49 -11.93
C THR A 2 -41.86 55.10 -12.47
N GLU A 3 -40.65 54.90 -13.02
CA GLU A 3 -39.43 54.49 -12.27
C GLU A 3 -39.71 53.21 -11.45
N GLU A 4 -39.05 52.08 -11.61
CA GLU A 4 -37.59 51.89 -11.61
C GLU A 4 -37.23 50.46 -12.04
N ASN A 5 -35.99 50.34 -12.53
CA ASN A 5 -35.27 49.11 -12.79
C ASN A 5 -34.76 48.53 -11.46
N ASP A 6 -35.43 47.50 -10.94
CA ASP A 6 -34.96 46.78 -9.75
C ASP A 6 -34.02 45.64 -10.12
N LEU A 7 -32.77 45.80 -9.69
CA LEU A 7 -31.79 44.73 -9.53
C LEU A 7 -32.35 43.66 -8.59
N ALA A 8 -32.25 42.39 -9.01
CA ALA A 8 -32.02 41.30 -8.08
C ALA A 8 -30.93 40.39 -8.65
N ALA A 9 -29.69 40.74 -8.30
CA ALA A 9 -28.58 39.82 -8.27
C ALA A 9 -28.90 38.68 -7.29
N ALA A 10 -28.66 37.44 -7.70
CA ALA A 10 -28.50 36.32 -6.79
C ALA A 10 -27.58 35.29 -7.44
N SER A 11 -26.31 35.34 -7.00
CA SER A 11 -25.42 34.21 -6.71
C SER A 11 -25.42 33.06 -7.73
N ALA A 12 -24.47 32.98 -8.68
CA ALA A 12 -23.03 32.79 -8.45
C ALA A 12 -22.72 31.87 -7.25
N GLU A 13 -21.93 30.83 -7.55
CA GLU A 13 -21.25 29.93 -6.62
C GLU A 13 -22.06 28.70 -6.18
N ALA A 14 -22.29 27.80 -7.14
CA ALA A 14 -22.19 26.38 -6.83
C ALA A 14 -20.70 26.09 -6.57
N GLU A 15 -20.34 26.18 -5.29
CA GLU A 15 -19.07 25.77 -4.72
C GLU A 15 -18.82 24.29 -5.06
N ALA A 16 -18.18 24.06 -6.20
CA ALA A 16 -17.60 22.77 -6.54
C ALA A 16 -16.43 22.58 -5.59
N ALA A 17 -16.70 21.87 -4.49
CA ALA A 17 -15.67 21.34 -3.61
C ALA A 17 -14.55 20.74 -4.47
N PRO A 18 -13.29 21.19 -4.33
CA PRO A 18 -12.23 20.60 -5.09
C PRO A 18 -12.14 19.16 -4.61
N ALA A 19 -12.44 18.22 -5.51
CA ALA A 19 -12.01 16.85 -5.33
C ALA A 19 -10.48 16.90 -5.27
N GLU A 20 -9.94 16.92 -4.06
CA GLU A 20 -8.55 16.60 -3.79
C GLU A 20 -8.33 15.22 -4.37
N THR A 21 -7.84 15.23 -5.61
CA THR A 21 -7.35 14.05 -6.28
C THR A 21 -6.08 13.72 -5.52
N VAL A 22 -6.20 12.85 -4.53
CA VAL A 22 -5.06 12.20 -3.90
C VAL A 22 -4.42 11.39 -5.02
N GLU A 23 -3.49 12.01 -5.75
CA GLU A 23 -2.54 11.30 -6.57
C GLU A 23 -1.76 10.39 -5.61
N GLU A 24 -2.27 9.17 -5.46
CA GLU A 24 -1.50 8.06 -4.91
C GLU A 24 -0.35 7.84 -5.86
N THR A 25 0.73 8.63 -5.70
CA THR A 25 2.03 8.38 -6.29
C THR A 25 2.41 6.97 -5.87
N ALA A 26 2.12 6.01 -6.73
CA ALA A 26 2.66 4.67 -6.65
C ALA A 26 4.17 4.86 -6.49
N PRO A 27 4.78 4.44 -5.37
CA PRO A 27 6.20 4.61 -5.21
C PRO A 27 6.85 3.91 -6.39
N GLU A 28 7.55 4.68 -7.24
CA GLU A 28 8.44 4.13 -8.25
C GLU A 28 9.20 2.99 -7.58
N ALA A 29 9.31 1.86 -8.27
CA ALA A 29 10.04 0.70 -7.79
C ALA A 29 11.52 1.09 -7.69
N VAL A 30 11.88 1.83 -6.64
CA VAL A 30 13.26 2.12 -6.26
C VAL A 30 13.91 0.75 -6.17
N ASP A 31 14.96 0.54 -6.95
CA ASP A 31 15.79 -0.66 -6.92
C ASP A 31 16.43 -0.78 -5.53
N ARG A 32 15.64 -1.26 -4.57
CA ARG A 32 16.06 -1.44 -3.19
C ARG A 32 16.86 -2.73 -3.12
N LYS A 33 17.98 -2.66 -2.41
CA LYS A 33 18.73 -3.87 -2.03
C LYS A 33 17.78 -4.84 -1.30
N PRO A 34 17.76 -6.14 -1.66
CA PRO A 34 16.91 -7.11 -0.99
C PRO A 34 17.27 -7.22 0.50
N MET A 35 16.26 -7.49 1.32
CA MET A 35 16.44 -7.77 2.74
C MET A 35 17.23 -9.06 2.94
N PRO A 36 18.03 -9.16 4.03
CA PRO A 36 18.69 -10.42 4.38
C PRO A 36 17.65 -11.54 4.62
N PRO A 37 18.04 -12.82 4.42
CA PRO A 37 17.19 -13.95 4.72
C PRO A 37 16.71 -13.97 6.17
N ILE A 38 15.46 -14.40 6.38
CA ILE A 38 14.87 -14.52 7.71
C ILE A 38 15.16 -15.91 8.28
N GLU A 39 16.07 -16.01 9.25
CA GLU A 39 16.43 -17.29 9.90
C GLU A 39 15.38 -17.76 10.93
N SER A 40 14.69 -16.82 11.58
CA SER A 40 13.66 -17.15 12.58
C SER A 40 12.37 -17.60 11.89
N ARG A 41 11.97 -18.86 12.11
CA ARG A 41 10.71 -19.42 11.59
C ARG A 41 9.49 -18.57 11.98
N PHE A 42 9.45 -18.05 13.20
CA PHE A 42 8.33 -17.23 13.67
C PHE A 42 8.27 -15.88 12.97
N LEU A 43 9.43 -15.25 12.77
CA LEU A 43 9.52 -13.99 12.03
C LEU A 43 9.11 -14.20 10.57
N TYR A 44 9.59 -15.27 9.94
CA TYR A 44 9.25 -15.64 8.56
C TYR A 44 7.73 -15.78 8.39
N VAL A 45 7.11 -16.62 9.22
CA VAL A 45 5.65 -16.86 9.17
C VAL A 45 4.89 -15.57 9.47
N GLY A 46 5.33 -14.77 10.44
CA GLY A 46 4.73 -13.49 10.78
C GLY A 46 4.74 -12.50 9.62
N VAL A 47 5.87 -12.32 8.96
CA VAL A 47 6.04 -11.44 7.80
C VAL A 47 5.22 -11.96 6.60
N ALA A 48 5.36 -13.24 6.24
CA ALA A 48 4.63 -13.84 5.13
C ALA A 48 3.10 -13.76 5.34
N SER A 49 2.62 -13.99 6.56
CA SER A 49 1.19 -13.91 6.88
C SER A 49 0.65 -12.47 6.77
N LYS A 50 1.39 -11.47 7.27
CA LYS A 50 1.02 -10.06 7.10
C LYS A 50 0.99 -9.69 5.62
N ARG A 51 1.97 -10.18 4.84
CA ARG A 51 2.03 -9.91 3.42
C ARG A 51 0.89 -10.56 2.63
N ALA A 52 0.56 -11.82 2.92
CA ALA A 52 -0.60 -12.49 2.32
C ALA A 52 -1.91 -11.74 2.60
N LYS A 53 -2.07 -11.16 3.80
CA LYS A 53 -3.22 -10.29 4.14
C LYS A 53 -3.23 -9.02 3.28
N GLN A 54 -2.09 -8.41 2.99
CA GLN A 54 -2.02 -7.26 2.08
C GLN A 54 -2.45 -7.64 0.66
N LEU A 55 -1.97 -8.77 0.14
CA LEU A 55 -2.35 -9.26 -1.20
C LEU A 55 -3.86 -9.55 -1.28
N ARG A 56 -4.44 -10.17 -0.25
CA ARG A 56 -5.90 -10.38 -0.15
C ARG A 56 -6.70 -9.07 -0.13
N ARG A 57 -6.08 -7.95 0.25
CA ARG A 57 -6.67 -6.60 0.23
C ARG A 57 -6.39 -5.83 -1.06
N GLY A 58 -5.80 -6.48 -2.07
CA GLY A 58 -5.54 -5.88 -3.38
C GLY A 58 -4.17 -5.21 -3.54
N ALA A 59 -3.26 -5.37 -2.58
CA ALA A 59 -1.89 -4.88 -2.74
C ALA A 59 -1.19 -5.56 -3.93
N LEU A 60 -0.37 -4.80 -4.66
CA LEU A 60 0.38 -5.31 -5.82
C LEU A 60 1.46 -6.31 -5.38
N PRO A 61 1.60 -7.47 -6.05
CA PRO A 61 2.75 -8.34 -5.92
C PRO A 61 4.05 -7.62 -6.31
N ARG A 62 5.15 -7.98 -5.65
CA ARG A 62 6.51 -7.50 -5.90
C ARG A 62 7.33 -8.47 -6.75
N LEU A 63 6.79 -9.66 -7.03
CA LEU A 63 7.41 -10.62 -7.95
C LEU A 63 7.30 -10.08 -9.37
N ARG A 64 8.42 -10.03 -10.10
CA ARG A 64 8.48 -9.50 -11.47
C ARG A 64 7.53 -10.20 -12.44
N GLU A 65 7.38 -11.51 -12.32
CA GLU A 65 6.46 -12.31 -13.15
C GLU A 65 4.98 -12.03 -12.88
N LEU A 66 4.66 -11.38 -11.76
CA LEU A 66 3.30 -10.97 -11.38
C LEU A 66 3.14 -9.44 -11.41
N ALA A 67 4.15 -8.72 -11.91
CA ALA A 67 4.06 -7.29 -12.08
C ALA A 67 3.00 -6.97 -13.15
N PRO A 68 2.24 -5.87 -12.99
CA PRO A 68 1.39 -5.38 -14.06
C PRO A 68 2.24 -5.04 -15.29
N ASP A 69 1.68 -5.30 -16.46
CA ASP A 69 2.29 -4.91 -17.73
C ASP A 69 2.45 -3.38 -17.79
N PRO A 70 3.63 -2.84 -18.18
CA PRO A 70 3.88 -1.41 -18.17
C PRO A 70 3.10 -0.64 -19.24
N GLU A 71 2.68 -1.28 -20.32
CA GLU A 71 1.94 -0.65 -21.42
C GLU A 71 0.42 -0.80 -21.24
N THR A 72 -0.04 -1.98 -20.81
CA THR A 72 -1.48 -2.27 -20.70
C THR A 72 -2.03 -2.13 -19.27
N GLY A 73 -1.16 -2.16 -18.26
CA GLY A 73 -1.56 -2.17 -16.85
C GLY A 73 -2.24 -3.47 -16.40
N GLU A 74 -2.39 -4.45 -17.30
CA GLU A 74 -3.08 -5.70 -17.00
C GLU A 74 -2.27 -6.51 -15.99
N ARG A 75 -2.97 -7.05 -14.98
CA ARG A 75 -2.35 -7.85 -13.93
C ARG A 75 -2.48 -9.33 -14.28
N PRO A 76 -1.36 -10.06 -14.42
CA PRO A 76 -1.44 -11.50 -14.63
C PRO A 76 -2.06 -12.18 -13.41
N ASP A 77 -2.99 -13.10 -13.64
CA ASP A 77 -3.60 -13.89 -12.55
C ASP A 77 -2.52 -14.78 -11.91
N PRO A 78 -2.27 -14.65 -10.59
CA PRO A 78 -1.36 -15.54 -9.91
C PRO A 78 -1.92 -16.96 -9.93
N ARG A 79 -1.36 -17.82 -10.80
CA ARG A 79 -1.63 -19.27 -10.85
C ARG A 79 -1.47 -19.98 -9.49
N SER A 80 -0.77 -19.34 -8.55
CA SER A 80 -0.56 -19.82 -7.18
C SER A 80 -1.36 -19.01 -6.16
N LYS A 81 -1.80 -19.67 -5.08
CA LYS A 81 -2.42 -19.00 -3.92
C LYS A 81 -1.59 -17.81 -3.42
N LEU A 82 -2.27 -16.75 -2.98
CA LEU A 82 -1.63 -15.51 -2.50
C LEU A 82 -0.67 -15.74 -1.33
N GLU A 83 -0.89 -16.76 -0.51
CA GLU A 83 0.05 -17.16 0.55
C GLU A 83 1.40 -17.58 -0.04
N ARG A 84 1.39 -18.33 -1.14
CA ARG A 84 2.61 -18.79 -1.81
C ARG A 84 3.33 -17.63 -2.50
N VAL A 85 2.59 -16.68 -3.04
CA VAL A 85 3.15 -15.43 -3.56
C VAL A 85 3.87 -14.67 -2.44
N ALA A 86 3.22 -14.50 -1.29
CA ALA A 86 3.81 -13.83 -0.13
C ALA A 86 5.09 -14.52 0.38
N MET A 87 5.08 -15.86 0.47
CA MET A 87 6.28 -16.62 0.86
C MET A 87 7.45 -16.39 -0.10
N ARG A 88 7.21 -16.43 -1.41
CA ARG A 88 8.25 -16.16 -2.43
C ARG A 88 8.79 -14.74 -2.38
N GLU A 89 7.95 -13.76 -2.07
CA GLU A 89 8.42 -12.38 -1.87
C GLU A 89 9.32 -12.27 -0.63
N VAL A 90 9.02 -13.03 0.44
CA VAL A 90 9.86 -13.08 1.64
C VAL A 90 11.18 -13.80 1.35
N ASP A 91 11.15 -14.94 0.65
CA ASP A 91 12.35 -15.69 0.25
C ASP A 91 13.28 -14.84 -0.62
N GLY A 92 12.72 -13.99 -1.50
CA GLY A 92 13.46 -13.06 -2.33
C GLY A 92 13.92 -11.77 -1.65
N GLY A 93 13.63 -11.59 -0.35
CA GLY A 93 13.98 -10.36 0.38
C GLY A 93 13.26 -9.10 -0.14
N LEU A 94 12.12 -9.26 -0.81
CA LEU A 94 11.38 -8.15 -1.45
C LEU A 94 10.46 -7.41 -0.47
N ILE A 95 10.33 -7.92 0.75
CA ILE A 95 9.48 -7.36 1.80
C ILE A 95 10.36 -6.66 2.84
N VAL A 96 10.22 -5.36 2.93
CA VAL A 96 10.80 -4.58 4.03
C VAL A 96 9.94 -4.76 5.28
N TYR A 97 10.58 -5.05 6.41
CA TYR A 97 9.92 -5.19 7.69
C TYR A 97 10.84 -4.67 8.79
N GLU A 98 10.22 -4.25 9.90
CA GLU A 98 10.91 -3.85 11.12
C GLU A 98 10.47 -4.76 12.27
N VAL A 99 11.42 -5.08 13.15
CA VAL A 99 11.16 -5.86 14.37
C VAL A 99 11.30 -4.91 15.54
N PRO A 100 10.25 -4.69 16.35
CA PRO A 100 10.35 -3.87 17.55
C PRO A 100 11.37 -4.45 18.54
N ASP A 101 11.98 -3.59 19.33
CA ASP A 101 12.88 -4.02 20.40
C ASP A 101 12.16 -4.96 21.38
N PRO A 102 12.86 -6.00 21.88
CA PRO A 102 12.28 -6.89 22.87
C PRO A 102 11.92 -6.08 24.12
N LYS A 103 10.72 -6.32 24.65
CA LYS A 103 10.32 -5.74 25.93
C LYS A 103 11.35 -6.13 26.99
N PRO A 104 11.92 -5.20 27.78
CA PRO A 104 12.83 -5.57 28.84
C PRO A 104 12.11 -6.54 29.77
N ALA A 105 12.75 -7.69 30.03
CA ALA A 105 12.31 -8.59 31.08
C ALA A 105 12.17 -7.73 32.34
N GLY A 106 10.96 -7.70 32.92
CA GLY A 106 10.62 -6.75 33.98
C GLY A 106 11.73 -6.73 35.01
N GLY A 107 12.28 -5.53 35.26
CA GLY A 107 13.28 -5.34 36.28
C GLY A 107 12.76 -5.94 37.58
N ASP A 108 13.51 -6.91 38.09
CA ASP A 108 13.40 -7.38 39.45
C ASP A 108 13.70 -6.18 40.37
N GLY A 109 12.67 -5.40 40.71
CA GLY A 109 12.62 -4.55 41.89
C GLY A 109 11.76 -5.29 42.92
N ALA A 110 12.35 -5.94 43.92
CA ALA A 110 12.92 -5.35 45.14
C ALA A 110 11.84 -4.67 45.99
#